data_AF-A0A9D0L3M5-F1
#
_entry.id   AF-A0A9D0L3M5-F1
#
_cell.length_a   1.000
_cell.length_b   1.000
_cell.length_c   1.000
_cell.angle_alpha   90.00
_cell.angle_beta   90.00
_cell.angle_gamma   90.00
#
_symmetry.space_group_name_H-M   'P 1'
#
loop_
_entity.id
_entity.type
_entity.pdbx_description
1 polymer ?
#
loop_
_entity_poly.entity_id
_entity_poly.type
_entity_poly.pdbx_seq_one_letter_code
_entity_poly.pdbx_strand_id
1 'polypeptide(L)'
;KPLPFHKDAPLAHQAAQEAFAQQGSIGFWKFHDKLFASQKKPGLKRAELESYAAELGLDMAKFKAALDGGTHKAFIEAESKASDALGVRGTPGFLVVPKGAKKGYFISGAQPFAKFRRIIELALKQTGAATDANPAPADDDKATQPAPAAPTPPTAPRPPRPAVVARPVAPRPATPRPAAAPRPAAAPRPAAAPRPAPAPRPAPAPRPAPAPAADPYD
;
A
#
# COMPACT_ATOMS: atom_id res chain seq x y z
N LYS A 1 -11.43 9.48 -6.64
CA LYS A 1 -11.87 10.35 -5.52
C LYS A 1 -12.85 9.61 -4.60
N PRO A 2 -12.61 9.52 -3.28
CA PRO A 2 -13.61 9.06 -2.31
C PRO A 2 -14.83 10.01 -2.30
N LEU A 3 -16.05 9.47 -2.39
CA LEU A 3 -17.27 10.28 -2.29
C LEU A 3 -17.63 10.52 -0.81
N PRO A 4 -18.15 11.70 -0.43
CA PRO A 4 -18.36 12.07 0.99
C PRO A 4 -19.25 11.11 1.79
N PHE A 5 -20.17 10.40 1.13
CA PHE A 5 -21.07 9.44 1.76
C PHE A 5 -20.42 8.07 2.04
N HIS A 6 -19.19 7.82 1.57
CA HIS A 6 -18.42 6.61 1.85
C HIS A 6 -17.31 6.89 2.88
N LYS A 7 -17.66 6.83 4.17
CA LYS A 7 -16.76 7.17 5.29
C LYS A 7 -15.44 6.37 5.33
N ASP A 8 -15.47 5.12 4.88
CA ASP A 8 -14.29 4.24 4.91
C ASP A 8 -13.45 4.34 3.61
N ALA A 9 -13.95 4.98 2.55
CA ALA A 9 -13.27 5.08 1.26
C ALA A 9 -11.95 5.87 1.29
N PRO A 10 -11.80 6.96 2.08
CA PRO A 10 -10.50 7.64 2.19
C PRO A 10 -9.40 6.73 2.74
N LEU A 11 -9.71 5.88 3.73
CA LEU A 11 -8.73 4.97 4.31
C LEU A 11 -8.37 3.84 3.34
N ALA A 12 -9.37 3.25 2.68
CA ALA A 12 -9.13 2.23 1.65
C ALA A 12 -8.30 2.77 0.47
N HIS A 13 -8.49 4.04 0.09
CA HIS A 13 -7.70 4.69 -0.94
C HIS A 13 -6.23 4.88 -0.51
N GLN A 14 -5.98 5.30 0.74
CA GLN A 14 -4.62 5.38 1.28
C GLN A 14 -3.94 4.00 1.32
N ALA A 15 -4.68 2.96 1.71
CA ALA A 15 -4.16 1.59 1.76
C ALA A 15 -3.77 1.06 0.37
N ALA A 16 -4.60 1.29 -0.65
CA ALA A 16 -4.28 0.94 -2.02
C ALA A 16 -3.05 1.71 -2.55
N GLN A 17 -2.93 2.99 -2.19
CA GLN A 17 -1.77 3.81 -2.57
C GLN A 17 -0.48 3.36 -1.88
N GLU A 18 -0.56 2.88 -0.64
CA GLU A 18 0.58 2.29 0.05
C GLU A 18 1.02 0.96 -0.59
N ALA A 19 0.06 0.12 -0.99
CA ALA A 19 0.36 -1.09 -1.76
C ALA A 19 1.07 -0.78 -3.08
N PHE A 20 0.67 0.31 -3.75
CA PHE A 20 1.38 0.82 -4.91
C PHE A 20 2.79 1.31 -4.57
N ALA A 21 2.96 2.05 -3.48
CA ALA A 21 4.26 2.59 -3.08
C ALA A 21 5.29 1.48 -2.77
N GLN A 22 4.85 0.37 -2.18
CA GLN A 22 5.74 -0.74 -1.81
C GLN A 22 6.03 -1.71 -2.95
N GLN A 23 5.02 -2.05 -3.76
CA GLN A 23 5.09 -3.15 -4.72
C GLN A 23 4.69 -2.73 -6.15
N GLY A 24 4.56 -1.42 -6.41
CA GLY A 24 4.19 -0.86 -7.70
C GLY A 24 2.80 -1.28 -8.17
N SER A 25 2.60 -1.27 -9.48
CA SER A 25 1.30 -1.61 -10.09
C SER A 25 0.81 -3.02 -9.72
N ILE A 26 1.74 -3.97 -9.50
CA ILE A 26 1.36 -5.34 -9.12
C ILE A 26 0.72 -5.34 -7.73
N GLY A 27 1.33 -4.65 -6.76
CA GLY A 27 0.77 -4.49 -5.41
C GLY A 27 -0.59 -3.80 -5.42
N PHE A 28 -0.69 -2.70 -6.17
CA PHE A 28 -1.95 -1.97 -6.32
C PHE A 28 -3.10 -2.86 -6.81
N TRP A 29 -2.90 -3.58 -7.91
CA TRP A 29 -3.97 -4.40 -8.50
C TRP A 29 -4.37 -5.56 -7.58
N LYS A 30 -3.41 -6.21 -6.91
CA LYS A 30 -3.72 -7.25 -5.92
C LYS A 30 -4.54 -6.69 -4.75
N PHE A 31 -4.17 -5.53 -4.25
CA PHE A 31 -4.87 -4.88 -3.14
C PHE A 31 -6.27 -4.40 -3.57
N HIS A 32 -6.38 -3.81 -4.76
CA HIS A 32 -7.64 -3.45 -5.40
C HIS A 32 -8.62 -4.63 -5.45
N ASP A 33 -8.16 -5.79 -5.92
CA ASP A 33 -9.03 -6.97 -6.05
C ASP A 33 -9.54 -7.44 -4.68
N LYS A 34 -8.71 -7.40 -3.63
CA LYS A 34 -9.12 -7.68 -2.25
C LYS A 34 -10.19 -6.70 -1.76
N LEU A 35 -10.01 -5.41 -2.01
CA LEU A 35 -10.99 -4.38 -1.65
C LEU A 35 -12.32 -4.61 -2.35
N PHE A 36 -12.32 -4.89 -3.65
CA PHE A 36 -13.53 -5.13 -4.43
C PHE A 36 -14.26 -6.42 -4.05
N ALA A 37 -13.52 -7.47 -3.69
CA ALA A 37 -14.11 -8.70 -3.16
C ALA A 37 -14.77 -8.49 -1.78
N SER A 38 -14.34 -7.49 -1.01
CA SER A 38 -14.71 -7.29 0.39
C SER A 38 -15.40 -5.95 0.67
N GLN A 39 -16.04 -5.33 -0.33
CA GLN A 39 -16.61 -3.97 -0.17
C GLN A 39 -17.76 -3.86 0.85
N LYS A 40 -18.40 -4.98 1.18
CA LYS A 40 -19.48 -5.01 2.17
C LYS A 40 -18.88 -4.84 3.57
N LYS A 41 -19.55 -4.06 4.41
CA LYS A 41 -19.13 -3.88 5.81
C LYS A 41 -19.01 -5.25 6.50
N PRO A 42 -17.94 -5.48 7.30
CA PRO A 42 -16.92 -4.52 7.72
C PRO A 42 -15.68 -4.40 6.81
N GLY A 43 -15.64 -5.02 5.63
CA GLY A 43 -14.43 -5.29 4.84
C GLY A 43 -13.57 -4.12 4.31
N LEU A 44 -13.85 -2.87 4.71
CA LEU A 44 -13.02 -1.70 4.42
C LEU A 44 -12.52 -0.99 5.69
N LYS A 45 -12.74 -1.60 6.86
CA LYS A 45 -12.25 -1.10 8.14
C LYS A 45 -10.75 -1.38 8.29
N ARG A 46 -10.12 -0.70 9.25
CA ARG A 46 -8.67 -0.67 9.40
C ARG A 46 -8.07 -2.07 9.57
N ALA A 47 -8.70 -2.93 10.38
CA ALA A 47 -8.20 -4.26 10.66
C ALA A 47 -8.17 -5.14 9.40
N GLU A 48 -9.20 -5.03 8.56
CA GLU A 48 -9.37 -5.77 7.33
C GLU A 48 -8.36 -5.29 6.27
N LEU A 49 -8.16 -3.98 6.15
CA LEU A 49 -7.12 -3.42 5.28
C LEU A 49 -5.72 -3.90 5.68
N GLU A 50 -5.43 -3.99 6.98
CA GLU A 50 -4.17 -4.54 7.48
C GLU A 50 -4.04 -6.04 7.22
N SER A 51 -5.13 -6.82 7.37
CA SER A 51 -5.14 -8.25 7.01
C SER A 51 -4.80 -8.45 5.55
N TYR A 52 -5.43 -7.69 4.64
CA TYR A 52 -5.16 -7.78 3.21
C TYR A 52 -3.71 -7.39 2.89
N ALA A 53 -3.17 -6.38 3.56
CA ALA A 53 -1.78 -5.99 3.40
C ALA A 53 -0.82 -7.10 3.83
N ALA A 54 -1.09 -7.74 4.97
CA ALA A 54 -0.28 -8.85 5.49
C ALA A 54 -0.33 -10.06 4.55
N GLU A 55 -1.51 -10.45 4.08
CA GLU A 55 -1.71 -11.55 3.12
C GLU A 55 -0.95 -11.32 1.80
N LEU A 56 -0.82 -10.06 1.38
CA LEU A 56 -0.11 -9.67 0.16
C LEU A 56 1.40 -9.46 0.36
N GLY A 57 1.90 -9.70 1.58
CA GLY A 57 3.32 -9.58 1.92
C GLY A 57 3.84 -8.15 1.88
N LEU A 58 3.00 -7.17 2.23
CA LEU A 58 3.45 -5.79 2.42
C LEU A 58 4.23 -5.66 3.75
N ASP A 59 5.12 -4.68 3.82
CA ASP A 59 5.77 -4.28 5.05
C ASP A 59 4.74 -3.62 5.98
N MET A 60 4.31 -4.39 6.97
CA MET A 60 3.24 -3.97 7.89
C MET A 60 3.64 -2.80 8.79
N ALA A 61 4.92 -2.64 9.11
CA ALA A 61 5.37 -1.50 9.91
C ALA A 61 5.25 -0.20 9.09
N LYS A 62 5.73 -0.22 7.84
CA LYS A 62 5.57 0.91 6.92
C LYS A 62 4.10 1.18 6.60
N PHE A 63 3.32 0.12 6.37
CA PHE A 63 1.90 0.24 6.04
C PHE A 63 1.12 0.94 7.15
N LYS A 64 1.31 0.50 8.40
CA LYS A 64 0.68 1.12 9.57
C LYS A 64 1.08 2.58 9.72
N ALA A 65 2.39 2.85 9.68
CA ALA A 65 2.90 4.21 9.76
C ALA A 65 2.37 5.13 8.65
N ALA A 66 2.21 4.62 7.43
CA ALA A 66 1.69 5.39 6.30
C ALA A 66 0.22 5.78 6.47
N LEU A 67 -0.60 4.88 6.99
CA LEU A 67 -2.01 5.16 7.25
C LEU A 67 -2.22 6.04 8.49
N ASP A 68 -1.41 5.85 9.55
CA ASP A 68 -1.51 6.63 10.79
C ASP A 68 -0.97 8.05 10.57
N GLY A 69 0.15 8.19 9.85
CA GLY A 69 0.75 9.47 9.48
C GLY A 69 0.02 10.18 8.33
N GLY A 70 -0.89 9.48 7.63
CA GLY A 70 -1.61 10.05 6.48
C GLY A 70 -0.70 10.40 5.31
N THR A 71 0.35 9.61 5.07
CA THR A 71 1.39 9.82 4.03
C THR A 71 0.79 10.11 2.66
N HIS A 72 -0.35 9.49 2.32
CA HIS A 72 -0.99 9.59 1.00
C HIS A 72 -2.10 10.64 0.92
N LYS A 73 -2.39 11.39 1.99
CA LYS A 73 -3.50 12.36 2.01
C LYS A 73 -3.38 13.44 0.92
N ALA A 74 -2.18 14.02 0.76
CA ALA A 74 -1.94 15.06 -0.23
C ALA A 74 -2.13 14.55 -1.68
N PHE A 75 -1.69 13.31 -1.96
CA PHE A 75 -1.91 12.67 -3.24
C PHE A 75 -3.41 12.49 -3.53
N ILE A 76 -4.17 11.98 -2.55
CA ILE A 76 -5.61 11.77 -2.68
C ILE A 76 -6.37 13.08 -2.86
N GLU A 77 -5.94 14.15 -2.19
CA GLU A 77 -6.51 15.48 -2.36
C GLU A 77 -6.27 16.01 -3.78
N ALA A 78 -5.06 15.85 -4.31
CA ALA A 78 -4.72 16.25 -5.68
C ALA A 78 -5.57 15.46 -6.72
N GLU A 79 -5.69 14.15 -6.54
CA GLU A 79 -6.55 13.30 -7.38
C GLU A 79 -8.03 13.71 -7.31
N SER A 80 -8.48 14.13 -6.12
CA SER A 80 -9.85 14.61 -5.92
C SER A 80 -10.10 15.92 -6.65
N LYS A 81 -9.17 16.88 -6.56
CA LYS A 81 -9.23 18.14 -7.31
C LYS A 81 -9.18 17.92 -8.82
N ALA A 82 -8.33 17.01 -9.30
CA ALA A 82 -8.26 16.63 -10.70
C ALA A 82 -9.58 16.01 -11.19
N SER A 83 -10.18 15.12 -10.38
CA SER A 83 -11.49 14.52 -10.67
C SER A 83 -12.58 15.60 -10.78
N ASP A 84 -12.56 16.60 -9.89
CA ASP A 84 -13.53 17.70 -9.89
C ASP A 84 -13.35 18.62 -11.09
N ALA A 85 -12.12 18.95 -11.48
CA ALA A 85 -11.82 19.71 -12.69
C ALA A 85 -12.28 19.00 -13.97
N LEU A 86 -12.30 17.67 -13.97
CA LEU A 86 -12.84 16.85 -15.05
C LEU A 86 -14.37 16.69 -15.01
N GLY A 87 -15.05 17.27 -14.01
CA GLY A 87 -16.50 17.19 -13.86
C GLY A 87 -17.01 15.83 -13.40
N VAL A 88 -16.16 14.99 -12.78
CA VAL A 88 -16.55 13.67 -12.28
C VAL A 88 -17.42 13.83 -11.03
N ARG A 89 -18.72 13.51 -11.14
CA ARG A 89 -19.71 13.69 -10.07
C ARG A 89 -20.19 12.40 -9.41
N GLY A 90 -19.79 11.24 -9.93
CA GLY A 90 -20.23 9.94 -9.43
C GLY A 90 -19.28 8.83 -9.85
N THR A 91 -19.52 7.64 -9.32
CA THR A 91 -18.72 6.44 -9.59
C THR A 91 -19.61 5.28 -10.03
N PRO A 92 -19.17 4.44 -10.98
CA PRO A 92 -17.92 4.60 -11.73
C PRO A 92 -18.02 5.74 -12.77
N GLY A 93 -16.89 6.39 -13.04
CA GLY A 93 -16.74 7.40 -14.08
C GLY A 93 -15.48 7.10 -14.88
N PHE A 94 -15.57 7.15 -16.21
CA PHE A 94 -14.49 6.74 -17.10
C PHE A 94 -14.11 7.86 -18.05
N LEU A 95 -12.82 7.96 -18.37
CA LEU A 95 -12.30 8.88 -19.37
C LEU A 95 -11.51 8.08 -20.41
N VAL A 96 -11.96 8.14 -21.66
CA VAL A 96 -11.25 7.54 -22.81
C VAL A 96 -10.50 8.64 -23.54
N VAL A 97 -9.17 8.64 -23.45
CA VAL A 97 -8.33 9.67 -24.08
C VAL A 97 -7.59 9.06 -25.28
N PRO A 98 -7.91 9.48 -26.51
CA PRO A 98 -7.15 9.08 -27.69
C PRO A 98 -5.69 9.50 -27.57
N LYS A 99 -4.77 8.69 -28.12
CA LYS A 99 -3.34 9.02 -28.14
C LYS A 99 -3.11 10.36 -28.86
N GLY A 100 -2.43 11.29 -28.19
CA GLY A 100 -2.14 12.63 -28.72
C GLY A 100 -3.31 13.63 -28.62
N ALA A 101 -4.49 13.21 -28.15
CA ALA A 101 -5.61 14.12 -27.98
C ALA A 101 -5.50 14.94 -26.69
N LYS A 102 -5.85 16.24 -26.78
CA LYS A 102 -5.96 17.14 -25.62
C LYS A 102 -7.28 16.98 -24.85
N LYS A 103 -8.26 16.30 -25.45
CA LYS A 103 -9.60 16.07 -24.90
C LYS A 103 -9.94 14.58 -25.01
N GLY A 104 -10.63 14.05 -24.01
CA GLY A 104 -11.12 12.67 -23.99
C GLY A 104 -12.65 12.61 -23.93
N TYR A 105 -13.17 11.41 -24.09
CA TYR A 105 -14.59 11.10 -23.96
C TYR A 105 -14.89 10.68 -22.52
N PHE A 106 -15.79 11.41 -21.86
CA PHE A 106 -16.23 11.07 -20.51
C PHE A 106 -17.48 10.16 -20.56
N ILE A 107 -17.46 9.09 -19.77
CA ILE A 107 -18.56 8.15 -19.61
C ILE A 107 -18.95 8.14 -18.13
N SER A 108 -20.15 8.65 -17.84
CA SER A 108 -20.69 8.66 -16.48
C SER A 108 -21.50 7.40 -16.17
N GLY A 109 -21.23 6.80 -15.01
CA GLY A 109 -21.98 5.68 -14.45
C GLY A 109 -21.55 4.32 -15.01
N ALA A 110 -22.14 3.28 -14.42
CA ALA A 110 -22.05 1.93 -14.96
C ALA A 110 -22.88 1.86 -16.25
N GLN A 111 -22.20 1.77 -17.38
CA GLN A 111 -22.82 1.76 -18.71
C GLN A 111 -22.69 0.37 -19.34
N PRO A 112 -23.54 0.01 -20.32
CA PRO A 112 -23.41 -1.26 -21.03
C PRO A 112 -22.10 -1.33 -21.84
N PHE A 113 -21.59 -2.54 -22.04
CA PHE A 113 -20.38 -2.80 -22.84
C PHE A 113 -20.45 -2.14 -24.24
N ALA A 114 -21.60 -2.20 -24.91
CA ALA A 114 -21.81 -1.60 -26.22
C ALA A 114 -21.48 -0.10 -26.27
N LYS A 115 -21.74 0.65 -25.19
CA LYS A 115 -21.41 2.07 -25.10
C LYS A 115 -19.90 2.30 -25.04
N PHE A 116 -19.19 1.47 -24.26
CA PHE A 116 -17.73 1.51 -24.21
C PHE A 116 -17.11 1.19 -25.55
N ARG A 117 -17.57 0.11 -26.20
CA ARG A 117 -17.10 -0.29 -27.53
C ARG A 117 -17.19 0.86 -28.53
N ARG A 118 -18.37 1.48 -28.65
CA ARG A 118 -18.59 2.60 -29.57
C ARG A 118 -17.65 3.77 -29.32
N ILE A 119 -17.43 4.14 -28.05
CA ILE A 119 -16.58 5.29 -27.69
C ILE A 119 -15.10 4.99 -27.93
N ILE A 120 -14.66 3.76 -27.64
CA ILE A 120 -13.27 3.33 -27.89
C ILE A 120 -13.00 3.30 -29.40
N GLU A 121 -13.92 2.77 -30.21
CA GLU A 121 -13.80 2.78 -31.66
C GLU A 121 -13.72 4.21 -32.23
N LEU A 122 -14.53 5.15 -31.70
CA LEU A 122 -14.43 6.56 -32.06
C LEU A 122 -13.05 7.15 -31.68
N ALA A 123 -12.55 6.84 -30.48
CA ALA A 123 -11.25 7.31 -30.03
C ALA A 123 -10.11 6.75 -30.90
N LEU A 124 -10.16 5.47 -31.29
CA LEU A 124 -9.15 4.86 -32.15
C LEU A 124 -9.13 5.49 -33.55
N LYS A 125 -10.31 5.76 -34.14
CA LYS A 125 -10.42 6.46 -35.43
C LYS A 125 -9.75 7.85 -35.42
N GLN A 126 -9.82 8.56 -34.30
CA GLN A 126 -9.15 9.86 -34.15
C GLN A 126 -7.62 9.77 -34.12
N THR A 127 -7.07 8.61 -33.76
CA THR A 127 -5.61 8.41 -33.72
C THR A 127 -5.00 8.00 -35.06
N GLY A 128 -5.83 7.79 -36.09
CA GLY A 128 -5.37 7.25 -37.38
C GLY A 128 -4.83 5.82 -37.27
N ALA A 129 -5.05 5.14 -36.14
CA ALA A 129 -4.76 3.73 -36.00
C ALA A 129 -5.68 2.95 -36.93
N ALA A 130 -5.10 2.42 -38.01
CA ALA A 130 -5.79 1.49 -38.90
C ALA A 130 -6.36 0.35 -38.06
N THR A 131 -7.62 0.03 -38.32
CA THR A 131 -8.34 -1.02 -37.61
C THR A 131 -7.89 -2.35 -38.21
N ASP A 132 -6.75 -2.87 -37.78
CA ASP A 132 -6.42 -4.25 -38.08
C ASP A 132 -7.41 -5.14 -37.32
N ALA A 133 -8.13 -5.93 -38.10
CA ALA A 133 -9.34 -6.64 -37.72
C ALA A 133 -9.18 -7.49 -36.46
N ASN A 134 -10.22 -7.48 -35.63
CA ASN A 134 -10.75 -8.73 -35.13
C ASN A 134 -12.28 -8.74 -35.36
N PRO A 135 -12.81 -9.63 -36.21
CA PRO A 135 -14.25 -9.70 -36.46
C PRO A 135 -14.94 -10.32 -35.24
N ALA A 136 -16.01 -9.68 -34.77
CA ALA A 136 -17.04 -10.35 -33.97
C ALA A 136 -17.82 -11.32 -34.91
N PRO A 137 -18.60 -12.29 -34.40
CA PRO A 137 -19.90 -11.91 -33.81
C PRO A 137 -20.45 -12.88 -32.74
N ALA A 138 -21.36 -12.38 -31.91
CA ALA A 138 -22.63 -13.05 -31.66
C ALA A 138 -23.62 -12.03 -31.07
N ASP A 139 -24.73 -11.88 -31.78
CA ASP A 139 -25.93 -11.18 -31.38
C ASP A 139 -26.54 -11.86 -30.14
N ASP A 140 -26.83 -11.08 -29.11
CA ASP A 140 -27.83 -11.41 -28.09
C ASP A 140 -28.55 -10.11 -27.70
N ASP A 141 -29.34 -9.61 -28.65
CA ASP A 141 -30.48 -8.76 -28.35
C ASP A 141 -31.53 -9.63 -27.65
N LYS A 142 -31.50 -9.67 -26.32
CA LYS A 142 -32.73 -9.85 -25.54
C LYS A 142 -32.66 -9.11 -24.21
N ALA A 143 -33.26 -7.92 -24.19
CA ALA A 143 -33.70 -7.26 -22.98
C ALA A 143 -34.82 -8.08 -22.32
N THR A 144 -34.62 -8.48 -21.05
CA THR A 144 -35.69 -8.61 -20.04
C THR A 144 -35.07 -8.43 -18.65
N GLN A 145 -35.66 -7.51 -17.88
CA GLN A 145 -35.34 -6.93 -16.56
C GLN A 145 -35.41 -7.96 -15.38
N PRO A 146 -34.95 -7.69 -14.12
CA PRO A 146 -35.11 -6.44 -13.34
C PRO A 146 -33.94 -6.00 -12.42
N ALA A 147 -34.02 -4.76 -11.87
CA ALA A 147 -33.22 -4.35 -10.70
C ALA A 147 -33.71 -5.13 -9.45
N PRO A 148 -32.84 -5.60 -8.52
CA PRO A 148 -32.06 -4.73 -7.63
C PRO A 148 -30.67 -5.30 -7.21
N ALA A 149 -29.96 -4.57 -6.33
CA ALA A 149 -28.65 -4.86 -5.74
C ALA A 149 -27.42 -4.57 -6.61
N ALA A 150 -26.41 -3.96 -6.00
CA ALA A 150 -25.14 -3.58 -6.63
C ALA A 150 -24.55 -4.79 -7.39
N PRO A 151 -24.35 -4.70 -8.71
CA PRO A 151 -23.80 -5.81 -9.47
C PRO A 151 -22.34 -6.02 -9.05
N THR A 152 -22.01 -7.25 -8.67
CA THR A 152 -20.62 -7.73 -8.67
C THR A 152 -20.02 -7.43 -10.04
N PRO A 153 -18.81 -6.85 -10.12
CA PRO A 153 -18.21 -6.56 -11.41
C PRO A 153 -18.09 -7.86 -12.23
N PRO A 154 -18.45 -7.84 -13.53
CA PRO A 154 -18.24 -9.00 -14.38
C PRO A 154 -16.75 -9.33 -14.43
N THR A 155 -16.42 -10.61 -14.35
CA THR A 155 -15.11 -11.17 -14.69
C THR A 155 -14.89 -10.98 -16.20
N ALA A 156 -14.63 -9.74 -16.61
CA ALA A 156 -14.21 -9.44 -17.97
C ALA A 156 -12.75 -9.87 -18.13
N PRO A 157 -12.36 -10.50 -19.26
CA PRO A 157 -10.96 -10.75 -19.55
C PRO A 157 -10.18 -9.43 -19.52
N ARG A 158 -9.09 -9.44 -18.76
CA ARG A 158 -8.28 -8.27 -18.45
C ARG A 158 -7.78 -7.61 -19.73
N PRO A 159 -7.99 -6.30 -19.97
CA PRO A 159 -7.35 -5.61 -21.07
C PRO A 159 -5.82 -5.65 -20.90
N PRO A 160 -5.04 -5.72 -21.99
CA PRO A 160 -3.58 -5.69 -21.91
C PRO A 160 -3.13 -4.41 -21.20
N ARG A 161 -2.11 -4.56 -20.34
CA ARG A 161 -1.58 -3.48 -19.49
C ARG A 161 -1.24 -2.28 -20.37
N PRO A 162 -1.74 -1.06 -20.08
CA PRO A 162 -1.22 0.12 -20.75
C PRO A 162 0.27 0.23 -20.41
N ALA A 163 1.11 0.39 -21.44
CA ALA A 163 2.52 0.72 -21.25
C ALA A 163 2.59 2.00 -20.40
N VAL A 164 3.35 1.93 -19.31
CA VAL A 164 3.58 3.07 -18.42
C VAL A 164 4.31 4.14 -19.23
N VAL A 165 3.57 5.13 -19.74
CA VAL A 165 4.17 6.40 -20.11
C VAL A 165 4.48 7.09 -18.80
N ALA A 166 5.72 6.96 -18.35
CA ALA A 166 6.24 7.74 -17.24
C ALA A 166 6.07 9.22 -17.61
N ARG A 167 5.08 9.89 -17.02
CA ARG A 167 5.12 11.34 -16.96
C ARG A 167 6.34 11.69 -16.10
N PRO A 168 7.22 12.59 -16.53
CA PRO A 168 8.34 13.01 -15.69
C PRO A 168 7.76 13.60 -14.40
N VAL A 169 7.92 12.88 -13.30
CA VAL A 169 7.80 13.45 -11.97
C VAL A 169 8.96 14.44 -11.88
N ALA A 170 8.65 15.73 -11.75
CA ALA A 170 9.65 16.75 -11.49
C ALA A 170 10.54 16.28 -10.32
N PRO A 171 11.87 16.44 -10.41
CA PRO A 171 12.75 16.08 -9.30
C PRO A 171 12.26 16.83 -8.06
N ARG A 172 12.08 16.11 -6.95
CA ARG A 172 11.80 16.73 -5.66
C ARG A 172 12.85 17.82 -5.42
N PRO A 173 12.46 19.05 -5.01
CA PRO A 173 13.46 19.98 -4.52
C PRO A 173 14.22 19.31 -3.38
N ALA A 174 15.54 19.22 -3.50
CA ALA A 174 16.40 18.77 -2.43
C ALA A 174 16.17 19.73 -1.25
N THR A 175 15.45 19.27 -0.23
CA THR A 175 15.47 19.97 1.05
C THR A 175 16.92 19.98 1.52
N PRO A 176 17.52 21.14 1.82
CA PRO A 176 18.85 21.16 2.39
C PRO A 176 18.79 20.34 3.68
N ARG A 177 19.69 19.37 3.78
CA ARG A 177 19.95 18.63 5.02
C ARG A 177 20.07 19.66 6.15
N PRO A 178 19.28 19.58 7.23
CA PRO A 178 19.47 20.49 8.35
C PRO A 178 20.93 20.36 8.80
N ALA A 179 21.61 21.50 8.93
CA ALA A 179 22.97 21.56 9.43
C ALA A 179 23.02 20.71 10.71
N ALA A 180 24.00 19.81 10.77
CA ALA A 180 24.23 19.01 11.96
C ALA A 180 24.34 19.96 13.15
N ALA A 181 23.47 19.77 14.15
CA ALA A 181 23.59 20.47 15.42
C ALA A 181 25.04 20.33 15.93
N PRO A 182 25.64 21.40 16.49
CA PRO A 182 26.97 21.28 17.06
C PRO A 182 26.95 20.14 18.09
N ARG A 183 27.92 19.22 17.95
CA ARG A 183 28.13 18.16 18.94
C ARG A 183 28.15 18.79 20.33
N PRO A 184 27.40 18.28 21.33
CA PRO A 184 27.62 18.70 22.69
C PRO A 184 29.08 18.43 23.05
N ALA A 185 29.73 19.42 23.69
CA ALA A 185 31.09 19.29 24.19
C ALA A 185 31.21 17.99 25.00
N ALA A 186 32.28 17.23 24.75
CA ALA A 186 32.56 16.01 25.47
C ALA A 186 32.55 16.28 26.97
N ALA A 187 31.69 15.58 27.71
CA ALA A 187 31.73 15.56 29.15
C ALA A 187 33.14 15.15 29.62
N PRO A 188 33.69 15.75 30.69
CA PRO A 188 34.98 15.32 31.23
C PRO A 188 34.90 13.84 31.61
N ARG A 189 35.94 13.08 31.22
CA ARG A 189 36.10 11.67 31.57
C ARG A 189 35.89 11.49 33.08
N PRO A 190 35.07 10.54 33.53
CA PRO A 190 35.05 10.19 34.94
C PRO A 190 36.43 9.67 35.36
N ALA A 191 36.91 10.13 36.53
CA ALA A 191 38.13 9.64 37.14
C ALA A 191 38.08 8.11 37.26
N ALA A 192 39.19 7.45 36.96
CA ALA A 192 39.32 6.01 37.05
C ALA A 192 38.92 5.52 38.45
N ALA A 193 37.95 4.59 38.50
CA ALA A 193 37.58 3.91 39.74
C ALA A 193 38.81 3.18 40.33
N PRO A 194 39.00 3.19 41.66
CA PRO A 194 40.09 2.46 42.29
C PRO A 194 39.93 0.96 42.03
N ARG A 195 41.06 0.29 41.75
CA ARG A 195 41.10 -1.16 41.53
C ARG A 195 40.49 -1.91 42.73
N PRO A 196 39.68 -2.95 42.52
CA PRO A 196 39.19 -3.77 43.62
C PRO A 196 40.35 -4.47 44.32
N ALA A 197 40.30 -4.52 45.65
CA ALA A 197 41.28 -5.19 46.50
C ALA A 197 41.33 -6.71 46.19
N PRO A 198 42.51 -7.36 46.30
CA PRO A 198 42.64 -8.79 46.06
C PRO A 198 41.83 -9.59 47.10
N ALA A 199 41.14 -10.64 46.63
CA ALA A 199 40.35 -11.53 47.48
C ALA A 199 41.22 -12.20 48.57
N PRO A 200 40.68 -12.42 49.78
CA PRO A 200 41.40 -13.10 50.86
C PRO A 200 41.68 -14.57 50.49
N ARG A 201 42.89 -15.03 50.82
CA ARG A 201 43.31 -16.43 50.60
C ARG A 201 42.39 -17.39 51.38
N PRO A 202 42.04 -18.56 50.81
CA PRO A 202 41.27 -19.57 51.52
C PRO A 202 42.06 -20.11 52.72
N ALA A 203 41.36 -20.33 53.83
CA ALA A 203 41.91 -20.87 55.07
C ALA A 203 42.49 -22.30 54.86
N PRO A 204 43.58 -22.66 55.56
CA PRO A 204 44.14 -24.01 55.47
C PRO A 204 43.19 -25.05 56.06
N ALA A 205 43.09 -26.20 55.39
CA ALA A 205 42.27 -27.34 55.82
C ALA A 205 42.67 -27.84 57.22
N PRO A 206 41.71 -28.31 58.04
CA PRO A 206 42.01 -28.85 59.37
C PRO A 206 42.86 -30.12 59.26
N ARG A 207 43.88 -30.23 60.13
CA ARG A 207 44.74 -31.43 60.22
C ARG A 207 43.89 -32.65 60.63
N PRO A 208 44.16 -33.84 60.07
CA PRO A 208 43.53 -35.07 60.54
C PRO A 208 43.94 -35.38 61.99
N ALA A 209 42.99 -35.90 62.77
CA ALA A 209 43.18 -36.30 64.16
C ALA A 209 44.23 -37.42 64.29
N PRO A 210 45.00 -37.46 65.40
CA PRO A 210 45.97 -38.54 65.63
C PRO A 210 45.25 -39.88 65.86
N ALA A 211 45.79 -40.95 65.26
CA ALA A 211 45.37 -42.32 65.51
C ALA A 211 45.59 -42.69 66.99
N PRO A 212 44.71 -43.51 67.60
CA PRO A 212 44.91 -43.95 68.99
C PRO A 212 46.18 -44.80 69.11
N ALA A 213 47.00 -44.47 70.11
CA ALA A 213 48.12 -45.29 70.53
C ALA A 213 47.59 -46.65 71.00
N ALA A 214 48.20 -47.73 70.53
CA ALA A 214 47.99 -49.05 71.05
C ALA A 214 48.61 -49.13 72.45
N ASP A 215 47.78 -49.39 73.47
CA ASP A 215 48.25 -49.78 74.79
C ASP A 215 48.96 -51.13 74.69
N PRO A 216 50.20 -51.26 75.20
CA PRO A 216 50.95 -52.49 75.09
C PRO A 216 51.11 -53.20 76.44
N TYR A 217 50.04 -53.66 77.08
CA TYR A 217 50.05 -54.67 78.17
C TYR A 217 48.62 -55.24 78.26
N ASP A 218 48.42 -56.55 78.07
CA ASP A 218 48.49 -57.60 79.13
C ASP A 218 47.20 -57.62 79.98
#